data_AF-A0A5R9C8F6-F1
#
_entry.id   AF-A0A5R9C8F6-F1
#
_cell.length_a   1.000
_cell.length_b   1.000
_cell.length_c   1.000
_cell.angle_alpha   90.00
_cell.angle_beta   90.00
_cell.angle_gamma   90.00
#
_symmetry.space_group_name_H-M   'P 1'
#
loop_
_entity.id
_entity.type
_entity.pdbx_description
1 polymer ?
#
loop_
_entity_poly.entity_id
_entity_poly.type
_entity_poly.pdbx_seq_one_letter_code
_entity_poly.pdbx_strand_id
1 'polypeptide(L)'
;MNKEINEIQIEYLKLLKVLSQRVEIEDLRGLLDEIQMFWFKKKNTLQLIGDYLFNNKEVYCLTGATIFDIEDFDQNIFFINGDYQVFDDPLPSYLTIVSNSDMQKGSFSNYVKKLKTIIIDLIEDEIRLLESSIEGFYILPLRYSLSLITKRDSLTQITEKLVNHFYKEKVTLNGLANVIDIENIVDLEAIKNIILFEGDDPSNHVSDRIERYKENESDIVPIEFNQSQVFYIILFGNFNQALDIIQTSLQFNIIPFFKSFVLLNNYSIVIQQIIRNTEAENEKKILEEILNKTMLEYLLYFEFSKEIDKDYTIAYLKDKSEQIDFKSKIEYIKNDLQFPVDLNDSAKELKKLIKELILD
;
A
#
# COMPACT_ATOMS: atom_id res chain seq x y z
N MET A 1 2.26 -3.84 26.13
CA MET A 1 1.96 -3.65 24.71
C MET A 1 1.47 -4.93 24.03
N ASN A 2 2.26 -6.01 23.91
CA ASN A 2 1.80 -7.27 23.25
C ASN A 2 0.46 -7.82 23.74
N LYS A 3 0.25 -7.89 25.06
CA LYS A 3 -1.04 -8.34 25.61
C LYS A 3 -2.21 -7.42 25.21
N GLU A 4 -1.99 -6.11 25.27
CA GLU A 4 -3.02 -5.11 24.98
C GLU A 4 -3.39 -5.10 23.50
N ILE A 5 -2.41 -5.22 22.59
CA ILE A 5 -2.70 -5.28 21.16
C ILE A 5 -3.44 -6.57 20.81
N ASN A 6 -3.07 -7.71 21.40
CA ASN A 6 -3.79 -8.98 21.21
C ASN A 6 -5.25 -8.88 21.69
N GLU A 7 -5.50 -8.22 22.82
CA GLU A 7 -6.86 -7.96 23.30
C GLU A 7 -7.64 -7.09 22.30
N ILE A 8 -7.01 -6.06 21.72
CA ILE A 8 -7.62 -5.23 20.66
C ILE A 8 -7.95 -6.06 19.41
N GLN A 9 -7.05 -6.94 18.95
CA GLN A 9 -7.31 -7.81 17.80
C GLN A 9 -8.52 -8.74 18.06
N ILE A 10 -8.64 -9.29 19.26
CA ILE A 10 -9.80 -10.13 19.66
C ILE A 10 -11.09 -9.32 19.71
N GLU A 11 -11.05 -8.10 20.27
CA GLU A 11 -12.19 -7.19 20.28
C GLU A 11 -12.61 -6.81 18.85
N TYR A 12 -11.64 -6.56 17.97
CA TYR A 12 -11.89 -6.20 16.58
C TYR A 12 -12.52 -7.34 15.79
N LEU A 13 -12.00 -8.57 15.95
CA LEU A 13 -12.59 -9.78 15.36
C LEU A 13 -14.07 -9.94 15.76
N LYS A 14 -14.40 -9.71 17.04
CA LYS A 14 -15.79 -9.78 17.51
C LYS A 14 -16.68 -8.74 16.82
N LEU A 15 -16.17 -7.51 16.67
CA LEU A 15 -16.88 -6.45 15.95
C LEU A 15 -17.12 -6.87 14.49
N LEU A 16 -16.08 -7.25 13.76
CA LEU A 16 -16.18 -7.63 12.35
C LEU A 16 -17.18 -8.79 12.14
N LYS A 17 -17.16 -9.81 13.00
CA LYS A 17 -18.14 -10.91 12.94
C LYS A 17 -19.59 -10.43 13.10
N VAL A 18 -19.85 -9.49 14.01
CA VAL A 18 -21.19 -8.90 14.17
C VAL A 18 -21.57 -8.10 12.93
N LEU A 19 -20.64 -7.31 12.38
CA LEU A 19 -20.89 -6.47 11.21
C LEU A 19 -21.10 -7.29 9.92
N SER A 20 -20.35 -8.37 9.73
CA SER A 20 -20.49 -9.28 8.57
C SER A 20 -21.91 -9.85 8.45
N GLN A 21 -22.58 -10.11 9.58
CA GLN A 21 -23.96 -10.61 9.61
C GLN A 21 -25.01 -9.54 9.26
N ARG A 22 -24.63 -8.26 9.29
CA ARG A 22 -25.51 -7.09 9.09
C ARG A 22 -25.29 -6.41 7.74
N VAL A 23 -24.22 -6.73 7.02
CA VAL A 23 -23.73 -5.95 5.87
C VAL A 23 -24.72 -5.84 4.69
N GLU A 24 -25.60 -6.83 4.52
CA GLU A 24 -26.65 -6.79 3.50
C GLU A 24 -27.89 -5.99 3.95
N ILE A 25 -28.10 -5.86 5.26
CA ILE A 25 -29.31 -5.31 5.86
C ILE A 25 -29.17 -3.81 6.12
N GLU A 26 -27.96 -3.35 6.41
CA GLU A 26 -27.69 -1.98 6.86
C GLU A 26 -27.04 -1.08 5.81
N ASP A 27 -27.12 0.23 6.06
CA ASP A 27 -26.34 1.21 5.30
C ASP A 27 -24.85 1.03 5.62
N LEU A 28 -24.04 0.89 4.58
CA LEU A 28 -22.59 0.74 4.63
C LEU A 28 -21.93 1.84 5.49
N ARG A 29 -22.48 3.05 5.48
CA ARG A 29 -21.99 4.17 6.30
C ARG A 29 -22.09 3.88 7.79
N GLY A 30 -23.20 3.31 8.25
CA GLY A 30 -23.41 2.98 9.66
C GLY A 30 -22.40 1.92 10.12
N LEU A 31 -22.18 0.90 9.30
CA LEU A 31 -21.18 -0.15 9.56
C LEU A 31 -19.77 0.45 9.66
N LEU A 32 -19.37 1.28 8.69
CA LEU A 32 -18.05 1.90 8.67
C LEU A 32 -17.86 2.90 9.82
N ASP A 33 -18.93 3.57 10.28
CA ASP A 33 -18.90 4.43 11.47
C ASP A 33 -18.61 3.62 12.74
N GLU A 34 -19.21 2.43 12.90
CA GLU A 34 -18.91 1.54 14.03
C GLU A 34 -17.42 1.12 14.04
N ILE A 35 -16.87 0.76 12.87
CA ILE A 35 -15.44 0.43 12.71
C ILE A 35 -14.56 1.66 13.04
N GLN A 36 -14.90 2.82 12.48
CA GLN A 36 -14.12 4.03 12.70
C GLN A 36 -14.13 4.44 14.18
N MET A 37 -15.28 4.34 14.85
CA MET A 37 -15.44 4.60 16.27
C MET A 37 -14.64 3.63 17.15
N PHE A 38 -14.59 2.34 16.77
CA PHE A 38 -13.77 1.35 17.46
C PHE A 38 -12.30 1.79 17.48
N TRP A 39 -11.73 2.07 16.31
CA TRP A 39 -10.33 2.47 16.19
C TRP A 39 -10.05 3.86 16.76
N PHE A 40 -10.98 4.80 16.64
CA PHE A 40 -10.86 6.12 17.26
C PHE A 40 -10.70 6.04 18.78
N LYS A 41 -11.41 5.13 19.45
CA LYS A 41 -11.28 4.90 20.90
C LYS A 41 -9.91 4.33 21.28
N LYS A 42 -9.22 3.65 20.36
CA LYS A 42 -7.91 3.02 20.56
C LYS A 42 -6.74 3.84 20.00
N LYS A 43 -6.98 5.04 19.47
CA LYS A 43 -5.96 5.88 18.81
C LYS A 43 -4.71 6.14 19.66
N ASN A 44 -4.86 6.29 20.98
CA ASN A 44 -3.71 6.50 21.87
C ASN A 44 -2.84 5.25 21.95
N THR A 45 -3.44 4.05 22.03
CA THR A 45 -2.69 2.79 21.97
C THR A 45 -2.00 2.66 20.62
N LEU A 46 -2.68 2.94 19.51
CA LEU A 46 -2.08 2.90 18.17
C LEU A 46 -0.88 3.84 18.04
N GLN A 47 -0.93 5.05 18.60
CA GLN A 47 0.21 5.99 18.64
C GLN A 47 1.42 5.40 19.35
N LEU A 48 1.20 4.72 20.47
CA LEU A 48 2.27 4.14 21.28
C LEU A 48 2.89 2.88 20.66
N ILE A 49 2.24 2.27 19.65
CA ILE A 49 2.78 1.07 19.00
C ILE A 49 4.12 1.38 18.33
N GLY A 50 4.23 2.49 17.59
CA GLY A 50 5.48 2.88 16.92
C GLY A 50 6.65 3.07 17.90
N ASP A 51 6.38 3.76 19.01
CA ASP A 51 7.40 4.15 20.00
C ASP A 51 7.85 2.99 20.91
N TYR A 52 6.99 2.01 21.14
CA TYR A 52 7.23 0.95 22.14
C TYR A 52 7.23 -0.46 21.58
N LEU A 53 6.32 -0.78 20.67
CA LEU A 53 6.22 -2.14 20.12
C LEU A 53 7.15 -2.34 18.93
N PHE A 54 7.15 -1.37 18.01
CA PHE A 54 7.90 -1.43 16.74
C PHE A 54 9.32 -0.85 16.86
N ASN A 55 9.61 -0.14 17.95
CA ASN A 55 10.90 0.50 18.15
C ASN A 55 12.05 -0.52 18.17
N ASN A 56 13.07 -0.30 17.36
CA ASN A 56 14.21 -1.19 17.12
C ASN A 56 13.80 -2.61 16.66
N LYS A 57 12.68 -2.73 15.96
CA LYS A 57 12.18 -3.98 15.36
C LYS A 57 12.04 -3.82 13.86
N GLU A 58 12.23 -4.92 13.14
CA GLU A 58 11.90 -4.95 11.72
C GLU A 58 10.42 -5.26 11.56
N VAL A 59 9.65 -4.23 11.21
CA VAL A 59 8.19 -4.35 11.07
C VAL A 59 7.81 -4.15 9.62
N TYR A 60 7.34 -5.20 8.98
CA TYR A 60 6.91 -5.14 7.60
C TYR A 60 5.40 -4.92 7.54
N CYS A 61 4.97 -4.00 6.69
CA CYS A 61 3.58 -3.59 6.59
C CYS A 61 3.07 -3.78 5.18
N LEU A 62 2.17 -4.74 4.95
CA LEU A 62 1.46 -4.83 3.68
C LEU A 62 0.58 -3.60 3.55
N THR A 63 0.91 -2.78 2.57
CA THR A 63 0.23 -1.52 2.28
C THR A 63 -0.05 -1.39 0.80
N GLY A 64 -0.91 -0.45 0.43
CA GLY A 64 -1.33 -0.25 -0.96
C GLY A 64 -2.24 -1.35 -1.53
N ALA A 65 -2.43 -2.47 -0.83
CA ALA A 65 -3.39 -3.51 -1.16
C ALA A 65 -4.76 -3.19 -0.56
N THR A 66 -5.83 -3.45 -1.31
CA THR A 66 -7.22 -3.36 -0.81
C THR A 66 -7.68 -4.64 -0.11
N ILE A 67 -7.04 -5.77 -0.40
CA ILE A 67 -7.38 -7.12 0.10
C ILE A 67 -6.09 -7.89 0.41
N PHE A 68 -6.09 -8.65 1.50
CA PHE A 68 -5.11 -9.70 1.81
C PHE A 68 -5.86 -11.04 1.79
N ASP A 69 -5.80 -11.76 0.66
CA ASP A 69 -6.52 -13.01 0.48
C ASP A 69 -5.71 -14.19 1.02
N ILE A 70 -6.02 -14.72 2.20
CA ILE A 70 -5.24 -15.80 2.83
C ILE A 70 -5.10 -17.08 1.97
N GLU A 71 -5.92 -17.25 0.93
CA GLU A 71 -5.85 -18.37 -0.02
C GLU A 71 -4.80 -18.14 -1.13
N ASP A 72 -4.34 -16.90 -1.31
CA ASP A 72 -3.22 -16.55 -2.17
C ASP A 72 -1.90 -16.92 -1.47
N PHE A 73 -1.34 -18.09 -1.83
CA PHE A 73 -0.10 -18.60 -1.25
C PHE A 73 1.13 -17.77 -1.65
N ASP A 74 1.10 -16.98 -2.73
CA ASP A 74 2.25 -16.21 -3.21
C ASP A 74 2.68 -15.14 -2.19
N GLN A 75 1.73 -14.62 -1.42
CA GLN A 75 2.03 -13.62 -0.41
C GLN A 75 2.52 -14.21 0.92
N ASN A 76 2.51 -15.54 1.11
CA ASN A 76 2.89 -16.14 2.38
C ASN A 76 4.35 -15.87 2.76
N ILE A 77 5.20 -15.56 1.77
CA ILE A 77 6.57 -15.11 1.98
C ILE A 77 6.67 -13.84 2.84
N PHE A 78 5.61 -13.03 2.90
CA PHE A 78 5.50 -11.87 3.78
C PHE A 78 5.67 -12.23 5.27
N PHE A 79 5.28 -13.45 5.68
CA PHE A 79 5.25 -13.86 7.09
C PHE A 79 6.57 -14.43 7.62
N ILE A 80 7.60 -14.57 6.78
CA ILE A 80 8.86 -15.21 7.19
C ILE A 80 9.99 -14.22 7.46
N ASN A 81 9.81 -12.94 7.16
CA ASN A 81 10.83 -11.92 7.38
C ASN A 81 10.39 -10.83 8.35
N GLY A 82 11.32 -10.35 9.17
CA GLY A 82 11.08 -9.34 10.21
C GLY A 82 10.63 -9.90 11.56
N ASP A 83 10.43 -9.01 12.51
CA ASP A 83 9.96 -9.31 13.86
C ASP A 83 8.43 -9.22 13.99
N TYR A 84 7.79 -8.36 13.19
CA TYR A 84 6.34 -8.21 13.14
C TYR A 84 5.87 -7.97 11.70
N GLN A 85 4.65 -8.44 11.42
CA GLN A 85 3.95 -8.19 10.18
C GLN A 85 2.67 -7.42 10.46
N VAL A 86 2.37 -6.44 9.63
CA VAL A 86 1.16 -5.62 9.76
C VAL A 86 0.41 -5.63 8.45
N PHE A 87 -0.90 -5.85 8.52
CA PHE A 87 -1.80 -5.47 7.43
C PHE A 87 -2.42 -4.12 7.77
N ASP A 88 -2.20 -3.13 6.91
CA ASP A 88 -2.69 -1.77 7.12
C ASP A 88 -4.16 -1.64 6.72
N ASP A 89 -5.03 -1.82 7.72
CA ASP A 89 -6.49 -1.88 7.58
C ASP A 89 -7.07 -0.59 6.95
N PRO A 90 -7.63 -0.69 5.73
CA PRO A 90 -8.21 0.46 5.04
C PRO A 90 -9.68 0.72 5.42
N LEU A 91 -10.38 -0.20 6.11
CA LEU A 91 -11.82 -0.10 6.41
C LEU A 91 -12.21 1.23 7.08
N PRO A 92 -11.49 1.74 8.10
CA PRO A 92 -11.87 2.99 8.77
C PRO A 92 -11.80 4.21 7.84
N SER A 93 -10.97 4.14 6.81
CA SER A 93 -10.77 5.22 5.84
C SER A 93 -11.86 5.27 4.78
N TYR A 94 -12.54 4.15 4.50
CA TYR A 94 -13.61 4.11 3.50
C TYR A 94 -14.82 4.97 3.89
N LEU A 95 -15.07 5.21 5.19
CA LEU A 95 -16.16 6.11 5.62
C LEU A 95 -16.00 7.50 5.00
N THR A 96 -14.77 8.03 4.96
CA THR A 96 -14.48 9.34 4.36
C THR A 96 -14.78 9.35 2.87
N ILE A 97 -14.51 8.24 2.17
CA ILE A 97 -14.78 8.11 0.73
C ILE A 97 -16.28 8.07 0.48
N VAL A 98 -17.02 7.16 1.14
CA VAL A 98 -18.47 7.01 0.91
C VAL A 98 -19.30 8.20 1.40
N SER A 99 -18.75 9.01 2.31
CA SER A 99 -19.40 10.22 2.83
C SER A 99 -19.13 11.46 1.99
N ASN A 100 -18.17 11.41 1.04
CA ASN A 100 -17.87 12.54 0.17
C ASN A 100 -19.11 12.90 -0.69
N SER A 101 -19.43 14.19 -0.77
CA SER A 101 -20.59 14.69 -1.49
C SER A 101 -20.47 14.52 -3.01
N ASP A 102 -19.25 14.54 -3.57
CA ASP A 102 -19.02 14.30 -5.00
C ASP A 102 -19.24 12.82 -5.36
N MET A 103 -18.89 11.90 -4.45
CA MET A 103 -19.18 10.47 -4.60
C MET A 103 -20.70 10.18 -4.64
N GLN A 104 -21.52 11.12 -4.18
CA GLN A 104 -22.99 11.02 -4.18
C GLN A 104 -23.64 11.61 -5.44
N LYS A 105 -22.89 12.31 -6.31
CA LYS A 105 -23.43 13.02 -7.49
C LYS A 105 -23.68 12.13 -8.72
N GLY A 106 -23.74 10.82 -8.57
CA GLY A 106 -24.06 9.86 -9.65
C GLY A 106 -22.88 9.51 -10.56
N SER A 107 -21.96 10.45 -10.81
CA SER A 107 -20.72 10.26 -11.57
C SER A 107 -19.84 9.08 -11.11
N PHE A 108 -19.86 8.80 -9.81
CA PHE A 108 -19.08 7.73 -9.17
C PHE A 108 -19.94 6.52 -8.80
N SER A 109 -21.14 6.38 -9.37
CA SER A 109 -22.09 5.33 -8.96
C SER A 109 -21.55 3.90 -9.17
N ASN A 110 -20.78 3.65 -10.23
CA ASN A 110 -20.10 2.37 -10.45
C ASN A 110 -19.01 2.14 -9.40
N TYR A 111 -18.20 3.17 -9.13
CA TYR A 111 -17.15 3.11 -8.13
C TYR A 111 -17.71 2.79 -6.74
N VAL A 112 -18.83 3.42 -6.34
CA VAL A 112 -19.50 3.15 -5.07
C VAL A 112 -19.99 1.70 -4.97
N LYS A 113 -20.51 1.12 -6.06
CA LYS A 113 -20.92 -0.30 -6.10
C LYS A 113 -19.74 -1.25 -5.96
N LYS A 114 -18.65 -1.00 -6.70
CA LYS A 114 -17.40 -1.77 -6.61
C LYS A 114 -16.81 -1.68 -5.21
N LEU A 115 -16.77 -0.48 -4.63
CA LEU A 115 -16.29 -0.22 -3.28
C LEU A 115 -17.11 -0.97 -2.22
N LYS A 116 -18.44 -1.06 -2.36
CA LYS A 116 -19.27 -1.87 -1.44
C LYS A 116 -18.85 -3.34 -1.45
N THR A 117 -18.59 -3.90 -2.64
CA THR A 117 -18.15 -5.30 -2.79
C THR A 117 -16.78 -5.50 -2.12
N ILE A 118 -15.82 -4.61 -2.42
CA ILE A 118 -14.48 -4.62 -1.81
C ILE A 118 -14.56 -4.58 -0.27
N ILE A 119 -15.46 -3.77 0.30
CA ILE A 119 -15.60 -3.66 1.76
C ILE A 119 -16.16 -4.96 2.36
N ILE A 120 -17.12 -5.60 1.70
CA ILE A 120 -17.67 -6.88 2.15
C ILE A 120 -16.58 -7.94 2.15
N ASP A 121 -15.89 -8.11 1.02
CA ASP A 121 -14.84 -9.10 0.85
C ASP A 121 -13.72 -8.88 1.88
N LEU A 122 -13.31 -7.63 2.07
CA LEU A 122 -12.28 -7.27 3.05
C LEU A 122 -12.68 -7.58 4.49
N ILE A 123 -13.94 -7.35 4.90
CA ILE A 123 -14.40 -7.72 6.24
C ILE A 123 -14.28 -9.24 6.44
N GLU A 124 -14.64 -10.03 5.44
CA GLU A 124 -14.53 -11.49 5.50
C GLU A 124 -13.08 -11.96 5.53
N ASP A 125 -12.20 -11.34 4.77
CA ASP A 125 -10.76 -11.63 4.75
C ASP A 125 -10.09 -11.28 6.08
N GLU A 126 -10.38 -10.10 6.65
CA GLU A 126 -9.85 -9.70 7.95
C GLU A 126 -10.33 -10.62 9.07
N ILE A 127 -11.58 -11.12 9.02
CA ILE A 127 -12.07 -12.14 9.95
C ILE A 127 -11.22 -13.40 9.83
N ARG A 128 -11.01 -13.92 8.61
CA ARG A 128 -10.20 -15.13 8.37
C ARG A 128 -8.76 -14.97 8.87
N LEU A 129 -8.15 -13.81 8.60
CA LEU A 129 -6.81 -13.47 9.05
C LEU A 129 -6.71 -13.41 10.58
N LEU A 130 -7.65 -12.76 11.25
CA LEU A 130 -7.67 -12.69 12.72
C LEU A 130 -7.93 -14.05 13.36
N GLU A 131 -8.73 -14.93 12.73
CA GLU A 131 -8.97 -16.29 13.20
C GLU A 131 -7.73 -17.19 13.06
N SER A 132 -6.94 -16.99 12.01
CA SER A 132 -5.71 -17.77 11.76
C SER A 132 -4.67 -17.65 12.88
N SER A 133 -4.78 -16.61 13.72
CA SER A 133 -3.95 -16.42 14.93
C SER A 133 -2.44 -16.48 14.63
N ILE A 134 -2.01 -15.93 13.50
CA ILE A 134 -0.61 -15.90 13.09
C ILE A 134 0.21 -15.10 14.11
N GLU A 135 1.20 -15.74 14.71
CA GLU A 135 2.10 -15.08 15.66
C GLU A 135 2.89 -13.95 14.98
N GLY A 136 2.93 -12.79 15.66
CA GLY A 136 3.64 -11.60 15.20
C GLY A 136 2.90 -10.77 14.14
N PHE A 137 1.71 -11.21 13.71
CA PHE A 137 0.89 -10.52 12.73
C PHE A 137 -0.22 -9.69 13.38
N TYR A 138 -0.45 -8.48 12.87
CA TYR A 138 -1.51 -7.58 13.35
C TYR A 138 -2.24 -6.89 12.19
N ILE A 139 -3.55 -6.74 12.35
CA ILE A 139 -4.37 -5.87 11.50
C ILE A 139 -4.50 -4.52 12.21
N LEU A 140 -3.90 -3.47 11.65
CA LEU A 140 -3.85 -2.13 12.28
C LEU A 140 -4.11 -1.04 11.24
N PRO A 141 -5.00 -0.08 11.49
CA PRO A 141 -5.30 0.97 10.53
C PRO A 141 -4.33 2.15 10.71
N LEU A 142 -3.06 1.93 10.37
CA LEU A 142 -1.97 2.86 10.66
C LEU A 142 -2.13 4.18 9.90
N ARG A 143 -2.50 4.15 8.61
CA ARG A 143 -2.78 5.37 7.82
C ARG A 143 -3.97 6.15 8.37
N TYR A 144 -5.05 5.46 8.73
CA TYR A 144 -6.20 6.11 9.38
C TYR A 144 -5.78 6.76 10.70
N SER A 145 -5.02 6.04 11.54
CA SER A 145 -4.50 6.54 12.82
C SER A 145 -3.65 7.80 12.63
N LEU A 146 -2.72 7.79 11.67
CA LEU A 146 -1.90 8.95 11.32
C LEU A 146 -2.77 10.14 10.94
N SER A 147 -3.85 9.90 10.19
CA SER A 147 -4.76 10.94 9.74
C SER A 147 -5.59 11.59 10.87
N LEU A 148 -5.70 10.95 12.03
CA LEU A 148 -6.30 11.54 13.24
C LEU A 148 -5.35 12.53 13.95
N ILE A 149 -4.06 12.46 13.64
CA ILE A 149 -2.99 13.19 14.33
C ILE A 149 -2.44 14.31 13.46
N THR A 150 -2.41 14.06 12.15
CA THR A 150 -1.82 14.94 11.14
C THR A 150 -2.90 15.70 10.37
N LYS A 151 -2.60 16.92 9.92
CA LYS A 151 -3.54 17.72 9.12
C LYS A 151 -3.51 17.26 7.67
N ARG A 152 -4.55 16.54 7.20
CA ARG A 152 -4.65 16.06 5.81
C ARG A 152 -4.50 17.15 4.73
N ASP A 153 -4.89 18.39 5.04
CA ASP A 153 -4.81 19.52 4.10
C ASP A 153 -3.38 19.77 3.58
N SER A 154 -2.35 19.47 4.38
CA SER A 154 -0.96 19.65 3.95
C SER A 154 -0.54 18.61 2.91
N LEU A 155 -0.98 17.36 3.03
CA LEU A 155 -0.64 16.30 2.08
C LEU A 155 -1.27 16.56 0.70
N THR A 156 -2.55 16.95 0.67
CA THR A 156 -3.25 17.28 -0.57
C THR A 156 -2.49 18.36 -1.36
N GLN A 157 -2.06 19.43 -0.69
CA GLN A 157 -1.31 20.52 -1.32
C GLN A 157 0.08 20.08 -1.81
N ILE A 158 0.74 19.17 -1.11
CA ILE A 158 2.03 18.61 -1.54
C ILE A 158 1.82 17.74 -2.78
N THR A 159 0.81 16.86 -2.76
CA THR A 159 0.43 16.04 -3.92
C THR A 159 0.12 16.90 -5.14
N GLU A 160 -0.71 17.95 -4.99
CA GLU A 160 -1.02 18.85 -6.09
C GLU A 160 0.24 19.48 -6.71
N LYS A 161 1.19 19.92 -5.88
CA LYS A 161 2.47 20.48 -6.37
C LYS A 161 3.29 19.44 -7.12
N LEU A 162 3.35 18.20 -6.62
CA LEU A 162 4.07 17.12 -7.27
C LEU A 162 3.43 16.75 -8.61
N VAL A 163 2.10 16.59 -8.65
CA VAL A 163 1.36 16.32 -9.90
C VAL A 163 1.61 17.40 -10.93
N ASN A 164 1.63 18.67 -10.52
CA ASN A 164 1.90 19.80 -11.40
C ASN A 164 3.31 19.79 -12.03
N HIS A 165 4.27 19.02 -11.50
CA HIS A 165 5.59 18.85 -12.11
C HIS A 165 5.53 18.10 -13.45
N PHE A 166 4.49 17.30 -13.68
CA PHE A 166 4.29 16.53 -14.91
C PHE A 166 3.56 17.31 -16.01
N TYR A 167 3.29 18.60 -15.79
CA TYR A 167 2.65 19.48 -16.76
C TYR A 167 3.56 20.66 -17.08
N LYS A 168 3.51 21.14 -18.33
CA LYS A 168 4.27 22.30 -18.81
C LYS A 168 3.87 23.60 -18.11
N GLU A 169 2.61 23.66 -17.65
CA GLU A 169 2.03 24.79 -16.93
C GLU A 169 1.22 24.28 -15.73
N LYS A 170 0.96 25.16 -14.77
CA LYS A 170 0.15 24.82 -13.60
C LYS A 170 -1.30 24.52 -14.01
N VAL A 171 -1.80 23.35 -13.62
CA VAL A 171 -3.16 22.87 -13.90
C VAL A 171 -3.94 22.60 -12.61
N THR A 172 -5.26 22.56 -12.75
CA THR A 172 -6.21 22.08 -11.73
C THR A 172 -7.18 21.11 -12.39
N LEU A 173 -7.75 20.17 -11.63
CA LEU A 173 -8.70 19.18 -12.16
C LEU A 173 -9.84 19.83 -12.96
N ASN A 174 -10.43 20.92 -12.45
CA ASN A 174 -11.49 21.64 -13.15
C ASN A 174 -11.00 22.39 -14.39
N GLY A 175 -9.77 22.92 -14.35
CA GLY A 175 -9.16 23.59 -15.51
C GLY A 175 -8.90 22.64 -16.69
N LEU A 176 -8.76 21.34 -16.42
CA LEU A 176 -8.49 20.33 -17.44
C LEU A 176 -9.73 19.90 -18.23
N ALA A 177 -10.94 20.26 -17.80
CA ALA A 177 -12.20 19.82 -18.43
C ALA A 177 -12.34 20.20 -19.93
N ASN A 178 -11.66 21.27 -20.36
CA ASN A 178 -11.72 21.76 -21.75
C ASN A 178 -10.47 21.42 -22.59
N VAL A 179 -9.52 20.66 -22.02
CA VAL A 179 -8.31 20.27 -22.75
C VAL A 179 -8.65 19.14 -23.73
N ILE A 180 -8.38 19.38 -25.00
CA ILE A 180 -8.67 18.45 -26.10
C ILE A 180 -7.53 17.43 -26.30
N ASP A 181 -6.28 17.90 -26.18
CA ASP A 181 -5.07 17.12 -26.47
C ASP A 181 -4.12 17.24 -25.28
N ILE A 182 -3.90 16.13 -24.59
CA ILE A 182 -3.18 16.08 -23.32
C ILE A 182 -1.65 16.19 -23.54
N GLU A 183 -1.16 15.72 -24.68
CA GLU A 183 0.26 15.72 -25.07
C GLU A 183 0.79 17.16 -25.22
N ASN A 184 -0.10 18.11 -25.53
CA ASN A 184 0.26 19.52 -25.60
C ASN A 184 0.54 20.14 -24.23
N ILE A 185 0.00 19.59 -23.14
CA ILE A 185 0.14 20.16 -21.79
C ILE A 185 1.03 19.33 -20.85
N VAL A 186 1.26 18.05 -21.15
CA VAL A 186 2.09 17.16 -20.32
C VAL A 186 3.57 17.30 -20.65
N ASP A 187 4.43 17.26 -19.63
CA ASP A 187 5.86 17.09 -19.80
C ASP A 187 6.17 15.63 -20.16
N LEU A 188 6.37 15.38 -21.45
CA LEU A 188 6.59 14.05 -22.01
C LEU A 188 7.92 13.42 -21.58
N GLU A 189 8.91 14.20 -21.14
CA GLU A 189 10.15 13.63 -20.60
C GLU A 189 9.96 13.21 -19.14
N ALA A 190 9.29 14.04 -18.35
CA ALA A 190 9.02 13.73 -16.94
C ALA A 190 8.15 12.47 -16.78
N ILE A 191 7.21 12.22 -17.70
CA ILE A 191 6.25 11.11 -17.58
C ILE A 191 6.81 9.72 -17.97
N LYS A 192 7.96 9.66 -18.66
CA LYS A 192 8.55 8.39 -19.15
C LYS A 192 8.88 7.38 -18.05
N ASN A 193 9.10 7.86 -16.83
CA ASN A 193 9.44 7.01 -15.68
C ASN A 193 8.24 6.69 -14.79
N ILE A 194 7.06 7.23 -15.11
CA ILE A 194 5.84 6.98 -14.33
C ILE A 194 5.12 5.79 -14.94
N ILE A 195 4.72 4.84 -14.09
CA ILE A 195 3.79 3.77 -14.44
C ILE A 195 2.41 4.18 -13.91
N LEU A 196 1.41 4.20 -14.79
CA LEU A 196 0.05 4.62 -14.46
C LEU A 196 -0.80 3.48 -13.87
N PHE A 197 -0.63 2.25 -14.38
CA PHE A 197 -1.38 1.06 -13.97
C PHE A 197 -0.64 -0.23 -14.33
N GLU A 198 -1.15 -1.38 -13.87
CA GLU A 198 -0.51 -2.67 -14.12
C GLU A 198 -0.61 -3.02 -15.62
N GLY A 199 0.54 -3.31 -16.24
CA GLY A 199 0.63 -3.53 -17.69
C GLY A 199 0.71 -2.25 -18.54
N ASP A 200 0.85 -1.08 -17.90
CA ASP A 200 1.19 0.16 -18.59
C ASP A 200 2.58 0.08 -19.22
N ASP A 201 2.73 0.73 -20.38
CA ASP A 201 3.98 0.83 -21.11
C ASP A 201 4.28 2.31 -21.34
N PRO A 202 5.25 2.89 -20.60
CA PRO A 202 5.58 4.30 -20.69
C PRO A 202 6.12 4.77 -22.04
N SER A 203 6.46 3.84 -22.95
CA SER A 203 6.89 4.18 -24.30
C SER A 203 5.72 4.57 -25.23
N ASN A 204 4.48 4.25 -24.86
CA ASN A 204 3.28 4.62 -25.61
C ASN A 204 2.90 6.09 -25.41
N HIS A 205 2.06 6.62 -26.30
CA HIS A 205 1.48 7.95 -26.15
C HIS A 205 0.63 8.04 -24.88
N VAL A 206 0.59 9.23 -24.27
CA VAL A 206 -0.12 9.45 -22.99
C VAL A 206 -1.61 9.16 -23.14
N SER A 207 -2.22 9.61 -24.23
CA SER A 207 -3.59 9.29 -24.65
C SER A 207 -3.86 7.79 -24.69
N ASP A 208 -3.03 7.02 -25.41
CA ASP A 208 -3.17 5.54 -25.50
C ASP A 208 -3.11 4.88 -24.12
N ARG A 209 -2.19 5.34 -23.26
CA ARG A 209 -2.05 4.82 -21.89
C ARG A 209 -3.31 5.10 -21.06
N ILE A 210 -3.91 6.28 -21.19
CA ILE A 210 -5.15 6.64 -20.50
C ILE A 210 -6.35 5.84 -21.03
N GLU A 211 -6.42 5.58 -22.33
CA GLU A 211 -7.48 4.74 -22.90
C GLU A 211 -7.42 3.32 -22.35
N ARG A 212 -6.23 2.71 -22.34
CA ARG A 212 -6.03 1.37 -21.75
C ARG A 212 -6.34 1.36 -20.24
N TYR A 213 -6.00 2.42 -19.51
CA TYR A 213 -6.41 2.56 -18.12
C TYR A 213 -7.93 2.56 -17.97
N LYS A 214 -8.64 3.33 -18.80
CA LYS A 214 -10.11 3.40 -18.78
C LYS A 214 -10.77 2.07 -19.13
N GLU A 215 -10.18 1.29 -20.02
CA GLU A 215 -10.65 -0.05 -20.37
C GLU A 215 -10.53 -1.01 -19.17
N ASN A 216 -9.37 -0.99 -18.49
CA ASN A 216 -9.09 -1.88 -17.36
C ASN A 216 -9.80 -1.46 -16.06
N GLU A 217 -9.96 -0.15 -15.83
CA GLU A 217 -10.50 0.42 -14.58
C GLU A 217 -11.83 1.16 -14.80
N SER A 218 -12.63 0.70 -15.76
CA SER A 218 -13.90 1.32 -16.16
C SER A 218 -14.91 1.54 -15.02
N ASP A 219 -14.82 0.74 -13.95
CA ASP A 219 -15.66 0.87 -12.76
C ASP A 219 -15.23 1.99 -11.81
N ILE A 220 -13.99 2.46 -11.90
CA ILE A 220 -13.39 3.44 -10.97
C ILE A 220 -13.37 4.84 -11.58
N VAL A 221 -13.25 4.94 -12.90
CA VAL A 221 -13.14 6.21 -13.61
C VAL A 221 -14.50 6.88 -13.80
N PRO A 222 -14.65 8.18 -13.47
CA PRO A 222 -15.88 8.92 -13.76
C PRO A 222 -16.16 8.99 -15.26
N ILE A 223 -17.40 8.69 -15.64
CA ILE A 223 -17.83 8.58 -17.04
C ILE A 223 -17.65 9.91 -17.78
N GLU A 224 -17.85 11.03 -17.09
CA GLU A 224 -17.81 12.37 -17.67
C GLU A 224 -16.40 12.98 -17.77
N PHE A 225 -15.36 12.31 -17.24
CA PHE A 225 -14.01 12.85 -17.22
C PHE A 225 -13.31 12.65 -18.57
N ASN A 226 -12.78 13.74 -19.13
CA ASN A 226 -11.94 13.69 -20.32
C ASN A 226 -10.56 13.06 -20.01
N GLN A 227 -9.75 12.77 -21.04
CA GLN A 227 -8.44 12.14 -20.86
C GLN A 227 -7.53 12.93 -19.91
N SER A 228 -7.48 14.26 -20.03
CA SER A 228 -6.67 15.13 -19.18
C SER A 228 -7.06 15.07 -17.70
N GLN A 229 -8.35 15.04 -17.40
CA GLN A 229 -8.86 14.90 -16.04
C GLN A 229 -8.55 13.51 -15.47
N VAL A 230 -8.70 12.46 -16.28
CA VAL A 230 -8.37 11.09 -15.89
C VAL A 230 -6.88 10.93 -15.57
N PHE A 231 -6.02 11.48 -16.42
CA PHE A 231 -4.59 11.50 -16.16
C PHE A 231 -4.22 12.21 -14.85
N TYR A 232 -4.84 13.36 -14.58
CA TYR A 232 -4.63 14.08 -13.33
C TYR A 232 -5.01 13.25 -12.11
N ILE A 233 -6.17 12.59 -12.11
CA ILE A 233 -6.59 11.77 -10.95
C ILE A 233 -5.73 10.52 -10.75
N ILE A 234 -5.19 9.93 -11.82
CA ILE A 234 -4.25 8.80 -11.71
C ILE A 234 -2.98 9.25 -11.00
N LEU A 235 -2.33 10.32 -11.50
CA LEU A 235 -1.12 10.87 -10.89
C LEU A 235 -1.37 11.29 -9.44
N PHE A 236 -2.47 12.00 -9.20
CA PHE A 236 -2.85 12.43 -7.87
C PHE A 236 -3.03 11.25 -6.93
N GLY A 237 -3.78 10.22 -7.35
CA GLY A 237 -4.03 9.02 -6.54
C GLY A 237 -2.73 8.29 -6.18
N ASN A 238 -1.92 7.95 -7.19
CA ASN A 238 -0.67 7.22 -7.01
C ASN A 238 0.30 7.97 -6.09
N PHE A 239 0.50 9.28 -6.31
CA PHE A 239 1.42 10.05 -5.50
C PHE A 239 0.89 10.39 -4.10
N ASN A 240 -0.41 10.64 -3.96
CA ASN A 240 -1.00 10.85 -2.64
C ASN A 240 -0.85 9.59 -1.78
N GLN A 241 -1.08 8.42 -2.37
CA GLN A 241 -0.89 7.14 -1.68
C GLN A 241 0.58 6.91 -1.31
N ALA A 242 1.52 7.18 -2.23
CA ALA A 242 2.95 7.11 -1.94
C ALA A 242 3.35 7.99 -0.75
N LEU A 243 2.92 9.25 -0.73
CA LEU A 243 3.22 10.18 0.36
C LEU A 243 2.63 9.71 1.70
N ASP A 244 1.39 9.23 1.69
CA ASP A 244 0.71 8.72 2.89
C ASP A 244 1.44 7.49 3.46
N ILE A 245 1.91 6.59 2.59
CA ILE A 245 2.73 5.43 2.98
C ILE A 245 4.07 5.88 3.56
N ILE A 246 4.80 6.79 2.91
CA ILE A 246 6.08 7.30 3.41
C ILE A 246 5.91 7.93 4.79
N GLN A 247 4.88 8.76 4.97
CA GLN A 247 4.64 9.41 6.25
C GLN A 247 4.27 8.39 7.35
N THR A 248 3.49 7.36 7.00
CA THR A 248 3.14 6.28 7.92
C THR A 248 4.38 5.45 8.30
N SER A 249 5.25 5.16 7.33
CA SER A 249 6.54 4.49 7.57
C SER A 249 7.41 5.20 8.59
N LEU A 250 7.56 6.52 8.42
CA LEU A 250 8.36 7.34 9.33
C LEU A 250 7.70 7.46 10.71
N GLN A 251 6.38 7.60 10.78
CA GLN A 251 5.68 7.76 12.05
C GLN A 251 5.70 6.50 12.92
N PHE A 252 5.60 5.33 12.29
CA PHE A 252 5.45 4.05 13.00
C PHE A 252 6.70 3.16 12.95
N ASN A 253 7.80 3.60 12.31
CA ASN A 253 9.01 2.81 12.09
C ASN A 253 8.74 1.49 11.36
N ILE A 254 7.91 1.55 10.30
CA ILE A 254 7.54 0.37 9.50
C ILE A 254 8.18 0.41 8.12
N ILE A 255 8.46 -0.78 7.59
CA ILE A 255 8.96 -1.01 6.24
C ILE A 255 7.77 -1.41 5.36
N PRO A 256 7.42 -0.62 4.33
CA PRO A 256 6.38 -0.99 3.38
C PRO A 256 6.68 -2.31 2.67
N PHE A 257 5.66 -3.12 2.51
CA PHE A 257 5.64 -4.28 1.65
C PHE A 257 4.58 -4.04 0.56
N PHE A 258 4.98 -4.18 -0.70
CA PHE A 258 4.12 -3.97 -1.86
C PHE A 258 3.92 -5.27 -2.63
N LYS A 259 2.69 -5.57 -3.05
CA LYS A 259 2.41 -6.61 -4.06
C LYS A 259 2.42 -6.04 -5.49
N SER A 260 2.04 -4.77 -5.64
CA SER A 260 1.93 -4.08 -6.94
C SER A 260 3.23 -3.37 -7.29
N PHE A 261 3.71 -3.59 -8.52
CA PHE A 261 4.87 -2.87 -9.05
C PHE A 261 4.56 -1.38 -9.24
N VAL A 262 3.34 -1.05 -9.68
CA VAL A 262 2.90 0.34 -9.91
C VAL A 262 3.05 1.16 -8.63
N LEU A 263 2.57 0.61 -7.51
CA LEU A 263 2.63 1.29 -6.22
C LEU A 263 4.06 1.44 -5.73
N LEU A 264 4.87 0.37 -5.83
CA LEU A 264 6.30 0.43 -5.50
C LEU A 264 7.03 1.47 -6.35
N ASN A 265 6.79 1.52 -7.65
CA ASN A 265 7.46 2.44 -8.56
C ASN A 265 7.13 3.89 -8.21
N ASN A 266 5.85 4.21 -8.05
CA ASN A 266 5.42 5.56 -7.67
C ASN A 266 5.94 5.95 -6.27
N TYR A 267 5.91 5.03 -5.29
CA TYR A 267 6.53 5.20 -3.98
C TYR A 267 8.03 5.51 -4.10
N SER A 268 8.76 4.71 -4.86
CA SER A 268 10.21 4.82 -5.06
C SER A 268 10.59 6.16 -5.68
N ILE A 269 9.81 6.64 -6.65
CA ILE A 269 10.04 7.95 -7.27
C ILE A 269 9.87 9.07 -6.24
N VAL A 270 8.80 9.04 -5.46
CA VAL A 270 8.53 10.08 -4.44
C VAL A 270 9.61 10.08 -3.36
N ILE A 271 9.92 8.92 -2.76
CA ILE A 271 10.89 8.86 -1.67
C ILE A 271 12.31 9.20 -2.14
N GLN A 272 12.69 8.84 -3.37
CA GLN A 272 13.98 9.26 -3.94
C GLN A 272 14.08 10.78 -4.10
N GLN A 273 12.98 11.44 -4.50
CA GLN A 273 12.96 12.91 -4.54
C GLN A 273 13.09 13.50 -3.14
N ILE A 274 12.43 12.92 -2.13
CA ILE A 274 12.58 13.37 -0.74
C ILE A 274 14.04 13.21 -0.29
N ILE A 275 14.63 12.02 -0.46
CA ILE A 275 16.04 11.72 -0.13
C ILE A 275 17.01 12.73 -0.74
N ARG A 276 16.83 13.07 -2.03
CA ARG A 276 17.69 14.04 -2.73
C ARG A 276 17.61 15.45 -2.16
N ASN A 277 16.47 15.81 -1.58
CA ASN A 277 16.21 17.14 -1.01
C ASN A 277 16.35 17.19 0.52
N THR A 278 16.62 16.06 1.19
CA THR A 278 16.86 16.00 2.63
C THR A 278 18.31 16.40 2.95
N GLU A 279 18.49 17.51 3.67
CA GLU A 279 19.81 17.99 4.09
C GLU A 279 20.35 17.24 5.32
N ALA A 280 19.46 16.81 6.22
CA ALA A 280 19.85 16.12 7.45
C ALA A 280 20.30 14.68 7.15
N GLU A 281 21.61 14.42 7.25
CA GLU A 281 22.22 13.13 6.90
C GLU A 281 21.61 11.93 7.65
N ASN A 282 21.21 12.10 8.91
CA ASN A 282 20.56 11.02 9.67
C ASN A 282 19.16 10.69 9.12
N GLU A 283 18.36 11.70 8.79
CA GLU A 283 17.03 11.50 8.19
C GLU A 283 17.15 10.88 6.80
N LYS A 284 18.13 11.34 6.03
CA LYS A 284 18.45 10.80 4.71
C LYS A 284 18.77 9.30 4.78
N LYS A 285 19.62 8.89 5.72
CA LYS A 285 19.96 7.46 5.93
C LYS A 285 18.74 6.61 6.31
N ILE A 286 17.86 7.13 7.16
CA ILE A 286 16.62 6.42 7.52
C ILE A 286 15.75 6.19 6.27
N LEU A 287 15.58 7.22 5.43
CA LEU A 287 14.81 7.11 4.20
C LEU A 287 15.45 6.14 3.19
N GLU A 288 16.78 6.19 3.03
CA GLU A 288 17.53 5.26 2.18
C GLU A 288 17.40 3.81 2.67
N GLU A 289 17.47 3.58 3.99
CA GLU A 289 17.30 2.26 4.60
C GLU A 289 15.88 1.72 4.36
N ILE A 290 14.85 2.52 4.61
CA ILE A 290 13.45 2.12 4.38
C ILE A 290 13.24 1.76 2.90
N LEU A 291 13.73 2.59 1.96
CA LEU A 291 13.60 2.31 0.53
C LEU A 291 14.33 1.01 0.15
N ASN A 292 15.57 0.80 0.62
CA ASN A 292 16.34 -0.41 0.31
C ASN A 292 15.64 -1.68 0.82
N LYS A 293 15.14 -1.67 2.06
CA LYS A 293 14.42 -2.82 2.62
C LYS A 293 13.12 -3.06 1.87
N THR A 294 12.37 -2.01 1.53
CA THR A 294 11.15 -2.09 0.72
C THR A 294 11.41 -2.73 -0.64
N MET A 295 12.46 -2.31 -1.33
CA MET A 295 12.85 -2.86 -2.64
C MET A 295 13.26 -4.34 -2.54
N LEU A 296 14.00 -4.70 -1.50
CA LEU A 296 14.42 -6.08 -1.28
C LEU A 296 13.23 -7.00 -0.99
N GLU A 297 12.28 -6.56 -0.16
CA GLU A 297 11.06 -7.35 0.10
C GLU A 297 10.22 -7.55 -1.15
N TYR A 298 10.07 -6.50 -1.96
CA TYR A 298 9.37 -6.64 -3.22
C TYR A 298 10.06 -7.66 -4.14
N LEU A 299 11.40 -7.60 -4.24
CA LEU A 299 12.15 -8.59 -5.00
C LEU A 299 11.99 -10.00 -4.43
N LEU A 300 11.99 -10.15 -3.10
CA LEU A 300 11.76 -11.44 -2.45
C LEU A 300 10.38 -11.99 -2.82
N TYR A 301 9.34 -11.17 -2.72
CA TYR A 301 7.98 -11.51 -3.14
C TYR A 301 7.90 -11.86 -4.63
N PHE A 302 8.53 -11.05 -5.48
CA PHE A 302 8.51 -11.22 -6.92
C PHE A 302 9.25 -12.48 -7.38
N GLU A 303 10.39 -12.83 -6.78
CA GLU A 303 11.08 -14.07 -7.09
C GLU A 303 10.34 -15.28 -6.52
N PHE A 304 9.71 -15.15 -5.34
CA PHE A 304 8.94 -16.24 -4.74
C PHE A 304 7.69 -16.58 -5.56
N SER A 305 6.94 -15.57 -6.00
CA SER A 305 5.73 -15.76 -6.84
C SER A 305 5.99 -16.37 -8.22
N LYS A 306 7.25 -16.53 -8.63
CA LYS A 306 7.60 -17.30 -9.85
C LYS A 306 7.61 -18.81 -9.63
N GLU A 307 7.64 -19.27 -8.39
CA GLU A 307 7.70 -20.69 -8.03
C GLU A 307 6.27 -21.26 -7.88
N ILE A 308 5.46 -21.04 -8.93
CA ILE A 308 3.98 -21.20 -9.00
C ILE A 308 3.50 -22.65 -8.79
N ASP A 309 4.39 -23.64 -8.80
CA ASP A 309 3.99 -25.05 -8.85
C ASP A 309 3.61 -25.66 -7.49
N LYS A 310 3.68 -24.90 -6.38
CA LYS A 310 3.36 -25.43 -5.03
C LYS A 310 2.76 -24.40 -4.07
N ASP A 311 1.66 -24.81 -3.42
CA ASP A 311 0.99 -24.09 -2.35
C ASP A 311 1.77 -24.22 -1.03
N TYR A 312 2.68 -23.30 -0.76
CA TYR A 312 3.48 -23.30 0.47
C TYR A 312 2.75 -22.57 1.61
N THR A 313 2.33 -23.33 2.64
CA THR A 313 1.67 -22.76 3.82
C THR A 313 2.63 -21.90 4.66
N ILE A 314 2.08 -20.93 5.39
CA ILE A 314 2.83 -20.09 6.33
C ILE A 314 3.63 -20.94 7.34
N ALA A 315 3.01 -21.99 7.88
CA ALA A 315 3.65 -22.87 8.85
C ALA A 315 4.86 -23.60 8.27
N TYR A 316 4.73 -24.11 7.03
CA TYR A 316 5.84 -24.75 6.31
C TYR A 316 6.99 -23.76 6.08
N LEU A 317 6.68 -22.57 5.55
CA LEU A 317 7.70 -21.57 5.24
C LEU A 317 8.41 -21.08 6.51
N LYS A 318 7.71 -20.90 7.62
CA LYS A 318 8.32 -20.54 8.91
C LYS A 318 9.30 -21.60 9.39
N ASP A 319 8.90 -22.88 9.43
CA ASP A 319 9.77 -23.99 9.84
C ASP A 319 11.03 -24.09 8.96
N LYS A 320 10.87 -24.04 7.64
CA LYS A 320 12.01 -24.07 6.71
C LYS A 320 12.91 -22.84 6.85
N SER A 321 12.34 -21.65 7.07
CA SER A 321 13.10 -20.41 7.24
C SER A 321 14.03 -20.47 8.45
N GLU A 322 13.60 -21.12 9.54
CA GLU A 322 14.42 -21.33 10.74
C GLU A 322 15.55 -22.33 10.46
N GLN A 323 15.25 -23.44 9.77
CA GLN A 323 16.23 -24.47 9.45
C GLN A 323 17.41 -23.96 8.60
N ILE A 324 17.15 -23.04 7.68
CA ILE A 324 18.18 -22.50 6.77
C ILE A 324 18.79 -21.18 7.23
N ASP A 325 18.40 -20.69 8.42
CA ASP A 325 18.78 -19.38 8.95
C ASP A 325 18.49 -18.24 7.95
N PHE A 326 17.26 -18.25 7.41
CA PHE A 326 16.83 -17.36 6.33
C PHE A 326 17.03 -15.88 6.68
N LYS A 327 16.69 -15.49 7.92
CA LYS A 327 16.81 -14.11 8.40
C LYS A 327 18.26 -13.61 8.30
N SER A 328 19.23 -14.39 8.78
CA SER A 328 20.65 -13.99 8.73
C SER A 328 21.17 -13.90 7.29
N LYS A 329 20.71 -14.78 6.39
CA LYS A 329 21.06 -14.72 4.96
C LYS A 329 20.46 -13.50 4.26
N ILE A 330 19.21 -13.15 4.58
CA ILE A 330 18.60 -11.90 4.12
C ILE A 330 19.36 -10.69 4.67
N GLU A 331 19.73 -10.67 5.94
CA GLU A 331 20.56 -9.60 6.51
C GLU A 331 21.91 -9.46 5.81
N TYR A 332 22.54 -10.58 5.43
CA TYR A 332 23.76 -10.55 4.64
C TYR A 332 23.53 -9.87 3.28
N ILE A 333 22.47 -10.26 2.56
CA ILE A 333 22.09 -9.62 1.28
C ILE A 333 21.82 -8.12 1.50
N LYS A 334 21.09 -7.75 2.56
CA LYS A 334 20.77 -6.36 2.93
C LYS A 334 22.03 -5.53 3.15
N ASN A 335 23.03 -6.07 3.85
CA ASN A 335 24.28 -5.35 4.15
C ASN A 335 25.17 -5.13 2.91
N ASP A 336 25.04 -6.00 1.91
CA ASP A 336 25.73 -5.87 0.63
C ASP A 336 24.99 -4.92 -0.34
N LEU A 337 23.76 -4.47 -0.02
CA LEU A 337 23.02 -3.47 -0.81
C LEU A 337 23.67 -2.08 -0.68
N GLN A 338 24.36 -1.64 -1.73
CA GLN A 338 24.71 -0.23 -1.89
C GLN A 338 23.52 0.54 -2.45
N PHE A 339 23.30 1.77 -1.97
CA PHE A 339 22.32 2.66 -2.59
C PHE A 339 22.96 3.41 -3.78
N PRO A 340 22.34 3.44 -4.97
CA PRO A 340 21.10 2.75 -5.35
C PRO A 340 21.30 1.25 -5.59
N VAL A 341 20.29 0.44 -5.21
CA VAL A 341 20.35 -1.02 -5.27
C VAL A 341 20.59 -1.53 -6.70
N ASP A 342 21.63 -2.36 -6.89
CA ASP A 342 21.72 -3.23 -8.07
C ASP A 342 20.81 -4.44 -7.89
N LEU A 343 19.61 -4.35 -8.46
CA LEU A 343 18.57 -5.37 -8.34
C LEU A 343 18.97 -6.71 -8.98
N ASN A 344 19.92 -6.73 -9.93
CA ASN A 344 20.23 -7.95 -10.69
C ASN A 344 20.98 -8.99 -9.85
N ASP A 345 21.97 -8.55 -9.08
CA ASP A 345 22.75 -9.47 -8.24
C ASP A 345 21.97 -9.87 -6.99
N SER A 346 21.22 -8.94 -6.39
CA SER A 346 20.28 -9.26 -5.31
C SER A 346 19.22 -10.27 -5.74
N ALA A 347 18.64 -10.14 -6.94
CA ALA A 347 17.66 -11.10 -7.45
C ALA A 347 18.26 -12.51 -7.63
N LYS A 348 19.52 -12.62 -8.07
CA LYS A 348 20.20 -13.92 -8.19
C LYS A 348 20.41 -14.58 -6.82
N GLU A 349 20.85 -13.83 -5.82
CA GLU A 349 21.06 -14.36 -4.47
C GLU A 349 19.73 -14.72 -3.80
N LEU A 350 18.71 -13.86 -3.90
CA LEU A 350 17.36 -14.15 -3.41
C LEU A 350 16.78 -15.41 -4.06
N LYS A 351 16.97 -15.57 -5.37
CA LYS A 351 16.50 -16.77 -6.08
C LYS A 351 17.16 -18.06 -5.56
N LYS A 352 18.45 -18.04 -5.23
CA LYS A 352 19.12 -19.19 -4.61
C LYS A 352 18.53 -19.47 -3.23
N LEU A 353 18.35 -18.41 -2.43
CA LEU A 353 17.81 -18.52 -1.09
C LEU A 353 16.37 -19.04 -1.07
N ILE A 354 15.52 -18.57 -1.98
CA ILE A 354 14.15 -19.08 -2.15
C ILE A 354 14.18 -20.56 -2.51
N LYS A 355 15.07 -20.99 -3.41
CA LYS A 355 15.22 -22.42 -3.70
C LYS A 355 15.59 -23.22 -2.47
N GLU A 356 16.53 -22.77 -1.64
CA GLU A 356 16.85 -23.43 -0.38
C GLU A 356 15.66 -23.50 0.58
N LEU A 357 14.82 -22.45 0.61
CA LEU A 357 13.62 -22.36 1.44
C LEU A 357 12.55 -23.39 1.04
N ILE A 358 12.42 -23.63 -0.27
CA ILE A 358 11.29 -24.39 -0.82
C ILE A 358 11.65 -25.81 -1.29
N LEU A 359 12.93 -26.19 -1.22
CA LEU A 359 13.45 -27.53 -1.51
C LEU A 359 13.41 -28.43 -0.25
N ASP A 360 13.19 -29.72 -0.49
CA ASP A 360 13.18 -30.76 0.55
C ASP A 360 14.57 -31.26 0.91
#